data_AF-E2C6U1-F1
#
_entry.id   AF-E2C6U1-F1
#
_cell.length_a   1.000
_cell.length_b   1.000
_cell.length_c   1.000
_cell.angle_alpha   90.00
_cell.angle_beta   90.00
_cell.angle_gamma   90.00
#
_symmetry.space_group_name_H-M   'P 1'
#
loop_
_entity.id
_entity.type
_entity.pdbx_description
1 polymer ?
#
loop_
_entity_poly.entity_id
_entity_poly.type
_entity_poly.pdbx_seq_one_letter_code
_entity_poly.pdbx_strand_id
1 'polypeptide(L)'
;RIFRRPIVASPSTVDNIVKSCVALHNWLRDSDLKVLPGQRKYIPVGFIDEEDRFGNVEPGQWRNEAPSGALRDLAPNIRRNSANDAKIIRN
;
A
#
# COMPACT_ATOMS: atom_id res chain seq x y z
N ARG A 1 -3.68 -2.07 9.08
CA ARG A 1 -3.92 -1.38 7.79
C ARG A 1 -4.97 -2.15 7.00
N ILE A 2 -6.00 -1.48 6.48
CA ILE A 2 -7.15 -2.16 5.88
C ILE A 2 -6.93 -2.55 4.40
N PHE A 3 -6.07 -1.83 3.68
CA PHE A 3 -5.80 -2.05 2.25
C PHE A 3 -4.69 -3.09 1.99
N ARG A 4 -4.51 -4.06 2.90
CA ARG A 4 -3.49 -5.11 2.73
C ARG A 4 -3.89 -6.21 1.75
N ARG A 5 -5.18 -6.30 1.41
CA ARG A 5 -5.74 -7.29 0.50
C ARG A 5 -6.72 -6.60 -0.44
N PRO A 6 -6.86 -7.06 -1.69
CA PRO A 6 -7.93 -6.59 -2.56
C PRO A 6 -9.29 -6.77 -1.88
N ILE A 7 -10.13 -5.75 -1.97
CA ILE A 7 -11.50 -5.76 -1.46
C ILE A 7 -12.42 -5.84 -2.68
N VAL A 8 -13.17 -6.93 -2.79
CA VAL A 8 -14.17 -7.08 -3.85
C VAL A 8 -15.39 -6.24 -3.47
N ALA A 9 -15.61 -5.15 -4.20
CA ALA A 9 -16.68 -4.19 -3.93
C ALA A 9 -17.13 -3.50 -5.23
N SER A 10 -18.36 -2.98 -5.25
CA SER A 10 -18.83 -2.13 -6.36
C SER A 10 -18.08 -0.80 -6.38
N PRO A 11 -18.00 -0.09 -7.53
CA PRO A 11 -17.35 1.23 -7.61
C PRO A 11 -17.88 2.22 -6.57
N SER A 12 -19.21 2.29 -6.39
CA SER A 12 -19.85 3.14 -5.37
C SER A 12 -19.42 2.81 -3.94
N THR A 13 -19.22 1.52 -3.64
CA THR A 13 -18.75 1.08 -2.33
C THR A 13 -17.28 1.43 -2.14
N VAL A 14 -16.46 1.28 -3.18
CA VAL A 14 -15.05 1.67 -3.16
C VAL A 14 -14.91 3.16 -2.84
N ASP A 15 -15.70 4.03 -3.47
CA ASP A 15 -15.70 5.46 -3.18
C ASP A 15 -16.00 5.76 -1.71
N ASN A 16 -16.99 5.08 -1.13
CA ASN A 16 -17.35 5.25 0.28
C ASN A 16 -16.26 4.72 1.23
N ILE A 17 -15.62 3.61 0.87
CA ILE A 17 -14.48 3.07 1.63
C ILE A 17 -13.34 4.09 1.64
N VAL A 18 -12.96 4.62 0.47
CA VAL A 18 -11.86 5.59 0.35
C VAL A 18 -12.18 6.86 1.14
N LYS A 19 -13.38 7.44 0.96
CA LYS A 19 -13.82 8.63 1.71
C LYS A 19 -13.77 8.42 3.23
N SER A 20 -14.29 7.29 3.70
CA SER A 20 -14.28 6.93 5.12
C SER A 20 -12.85 6.82 5.66
N CYS A 21 -11.93 6.23 4.88
CA CYS A 21 -10.54 6.08 5.28
C CYS A 21 -9.80 7.41 5.36
N VAL A 22 -10.04 8.31 4.41
CA VAL A 22 -9.48 9.67 4.42
C VAL A 22 -10.00 10.45 5.63
N ALA A 23 -11.32 10.41 5.88
CA ALA A 23 -11.91 11.06 7.04
C ALA A 23 -11.33 10.52 8.36
N LEU A 24 -11.22 9.20 8.50
CA LEU A 24 -10.63 8.55 9.68
C LEU A 24 -9.14 8.90 9.83
N HIS A 25 -8.37 8.89 8.74
CA HIS A 25 -6.96 9.27 8.74
C HIS A 25 -6.78 10.71 9.25
N ASN A 26 -7.57 11.64 8.72
CA ASN A 26 -7.52 13.05 9.10
C ASN A 26 -7.82 13.22 10.60
N TRP A 27 -8.87 12.56 11.10
CA TRP A 27 -9.24 12.62 12.51
C TRP A 27 -8.17 12.03 13.44
N LEU A 28 -7.60 10.88 13.08
CA LEU A 28 -6.51 10.26 13.85
C LEU A 28 -5.25 11.13 13.84
N ARG A 29 -4.91 11.72 12.69
CA ARG A 29 -3.75 12.62 12.56
C ARG A 29 -3.95 13.90 13.37
N ASP A 30 -5.12 14.51 13.32
CA ASP A 30 -5.45 15.68 14.14
C ASP A 30 -5.34 15.38 15.64
N SER A 31 -5.80 14.20 16.06
CA SER A 31 -5.67 13.74 17.45
C SER A 31 -4.20 13.59 17.87
N ASP A 32 -3.35 13.05 17.00
CA ASP A 32 -1.91 12.89 17.26
C ASP A 32 -1.14 14.24 17.25
N LEU A 33 -1.60 15.23 16.48
CA LEU A 33 -0.97 16.56 16.46
C LEU A 33 -1.24 17.35 17.75
N LYS A 34 -2.30 17.00 18.50
CA LYS A 34 -2.67 17.61 19.78
C LYS A 34 -1.89 17.07 20.98
N VAL A 35 -1.12 16.01 20.82
CA VAL A 35 -0.30 15.40 21.87
C VAL A 35 1.20 15.56 21.60
N LEU A 36 2.02 15.39 22.63
CA LEU A 36 3.47 15.43 22.49
C LEU A 36 3.96 14.31 21.54
N PRO A 37 5.07 14.51 20.79
CA PRO A 37 5.56 13.53 19.83
C PRO A 37 5.72 12.10 20.38
N GLY A 38 6.19 11.96 21.62
CA GLY A 38 6.35 10.65 22.28
C GLY A 38 5.04 9.98 22.73
N GLN A 39 3.90 10.65 22.64
CA GLN A 39 2.57 10.14 23.00
C GLN A 39 1.67 9.86 21.79
N ARG A 40 2.16 10.14 20.57
CA ARG A 40 1.46 9.87 19.31
C ARG A 40 1.26 8.37 19.12
N LYS A 41 0.03 7.96 18.82
CA LYS A 41 -0.31 6.54 18.65
C LYS A 41 -0.53 6.14 17.21
N TYR A 42 -1.01 7.05 16.37
CA TYR A 42 -1.36 6.75 14.98
C TYR A 42 -0.17 6.89 14.03
N ILE A 43 0.59 7.98 14.16
CA ILE A 43 1.85 8.25 13.45
C ILE A 43 2.92 8.60 14.50
N PRO A 44 3.52 7.58 15.13
CA PRO A 44 4.65 7.75 16.04
C PRO A 44 5.87 8.39 15.35
N VAL A 45 6.82 8.88 16.16
CA VAL A 45 8.11 9.39 15.67
C VAL A 45 8.87 8.30 14.90
N GLY A 46 9.44 8.63 13.75
CA GLY A 46 10.13 7.67 12.88
C GLY A 46 9.20 6.72 12.11
N PHE A 47 7.87 6.90 12.17
CA PHE A 47 6.96 6.06 11.41
C PHE A 47 7.00 6.34 9.91
N ILE A 48 7.01 7.62 9.51
CA ILE A 48 7.09 8.08 8.12
C ILE A 48 8.54 8.27 7.68
N ASP A 49 8.77 8.42 6.38
CA ASP A 49 10.09 8.84 5.88
C ASP A 49 10.39 10.27 6.36
N GLU A 50 11.61 10.51 6.80
CA GLU A 50 12.08 11.82 7.28
C GLU A 50 13.27 12.27 6.43
N GLU A 51 13.40 13.57 6.17
CA GLU A 51 14.57 14.11 5.46
C GLU A 51 15.58 14.65 6.47
N ASP A 52 16.86 14.27 6.30
CA ASP A 52 17.94 14.80 7.08
C ASP A 52 18.35 16.22 6.61
N ARG A 53 19.28 16.82 7.35
CA ARG A 53 19.78 18.19 7.08
C ARG A 53 20.53 18.33 5.74
N PHE A 54 20.90 17.21 5.15
CA PHE A 54 21.68 17.10 3.92
C PHE A 54 20.81 16.66 2.73
N GLY A 55 19.50 16.48 2.94
CA GLY A 55 18.55 16.05 1.91
C GLY A 55 18.52 14.54 1.68
N ASN A 56 19.12 13.74 2.56
CA ASN A 56 18.99 12.29 2.51
C ASN A 56 17.65 11.87 3.14
N VAL A 57 16.99 10.89 2.53
CA VAL A 57 15.73 10.32 3.04
C VAL A 57 16.05 9.18 4.00
N GLU A 58 15.72 9.37 5.28
CA GLU A 58 15.73 8.35 6.31
C GLU A 58 14.45 7.48 6.18
N PRO A 59 14.58 6.16 5.92
CA PRO A 59 13.43 5.29 5.74
C PRO A 59 12.59 5.14 7.02
N GLY A 60 11.30 5.42 6.93
CA GLY A 60 10.38 5.26 8.06
C GLY A 60 10.04 3.80 8.37
N GLN A 61 9.64 3.54 9.62
CA GLN A 61 9.24 2.21 10.10
C GLN A 61 8.08 1.60 9.30
N TRP A 62 7.27 2.42 8.62
CA TRP A 62 6.18 1.96 7.75
C TRP A 62 6.64 0.99 6.66
N ARG A 63 7.93 1.02 6.27
CA ARG A 63 8.57 0.14 5.28
C ARG A 63 8.98 -1.23 5.83
N ASN A 64 9.09 -1.36 7.15
CA ASN A 64 9.45 -2.62 7.82
C ASN A 64 8.25 -3.55 8.00
N GLU A 65 7.05 -3.15 7.58
CA GLU A 65 5.88 -4.01 7.62
C GLU A 65 6.06 -5.18 6.64
N ALA A 66 6.07 -6.42 7.15
CA ALA A 66 6.20 -7.63 6.35
C ALA A 66 5.15 -7.67 5.22
N PRO A 67 5.50 -8.19 4.02
CA PRO A 67 4.60 -8.26 2.88
C PRO A 67 3.58 -9.39 3.08
N SER A 68 2.63 -9.21 4.01
CA SER A 68 1.49 -10.11 4.15
C SER A 68 0.51 -9.81 3.00
N GLY A 69 0.84 -10.28 1.79
CA GLY A 69 -0.01 -10.16 0.60
C GLY A 69 0.44 -9.17 -0.47
N ALA A 70 1.72 -8.76 -0.49
CA ALA A 70 2.24 -8.05 -1.66
C ALA A 70 2.03 -8.90 -2.93
N LEU A 71 1.84 -8.25 -4.08
CA LEU A 71 1.89 -8.91 -5.39
C LEU A 71 3.19 -9.69 -5.44
N ARG A 72 3.12 -11.00 -5.23
CA ARG A 72 4.27 -11.87 -5.39
C ARG A 72 4.58 -11.86 -6.87
N ASP A 73 5.86 -11.75 -7.21
CA ASP A 73 6.29 -12.04 -8.56
C ASP A 73 5.69 -13.39 -8.95
N LEU A 74 4.83 -13.37 -9.96
CA LEU A 74 4.34 -14.58 -10.57
C LEU A 74 5.57 -15.25 -11.17
N ALA A 75 5.83 -16.51 -10.79
CA ALA A 75 6.89 -17.26 -11.41
C ALA A 75 6.71 -17.19 -12.94
N PRO A 76 7.75 -16.86 -13.71
CA PRO A 76 7.63 -16.76 -15.16
C PRO A 76 7.05 -18.06 -15.71
N ASN A 77 5.95 -17.96 -16.46
CA ASN A 77 5.33 -19.12 -17.07
C ASN A 77 6.28 -19.68 -18.14
N ILE A 78 6.97 -20.78 -17.83
CA ILE A 78 7.96 -21.42 -18.71
C ILE A 78 7.28 -21.94 -20.00
N ARG A 79 5.95 -22.12 -20.02
CA ARG A 79 5.23 -22.65 -21.19
C ARG A 79 4.69 -21.53 -22.09
N ARG A 80 5.46 -21.17 -23.12
CA ARG A 80 5.03 -20.31 -24.24
C ARG A 80 4.23 -21.09 -25.30
N ASN A 81 3.12 -21.74 -24.91
CA ASN A 81 2.30 -22.52 -25.86
C ASN A 81 1.39 -21.67 -26.75
N SER A 82 1.21 -20.37 -26.46
CA SER A 82 0.41 -19.45 -27.28
C SER A 82 0.91 -19.33 -28.73
N ALA A 83 2.18 -19.65 -29.00
CA ALA A 83 2.75 -19.62 -30.34
C ALA A 83 2.37 -20.83 -31.21
N ASN A 84 1.91 -21.95 -30.64
CA ASN A 84 1.55 -23.14 -31.42
C ASN A 84 0.13 -23.05 -31.97
N ASP A 85 -0.84 -22.58 -31.19
CA ASP A 85 -2.22 -22.38 -31.67
C ASP A 85 -2.28 -21.29 -32.76
N ALA A 86 -1.47 -20.23 -32.63
CA ALA A 86 -1.35 -19.19 -33.66
C ALA A 86 -0.76 -19.69 -34.99
N LYS A 87 0.06 -20.75 -34.98
CA LYS A 87 0.59 -21.39 -36.20
C LYS A 87 -0.46 -22.23 -36.92
N ILE A 88 -1.42 -22.81 -36.20
CA ILE A 88 -2.49 -23.64 -36.76
C ILE A 88 -3.45 -22.77 -37.60
N ILE A 89 -3.72 -21.53 -37.18
CA ILE A 89 -4.58 -20.59 -37.92
C ILE A 89 -3.90 -20.07 -39.20
N ARG A 90 -2.57 -20.18 -39.32
CA ARG A 90 -1.79 -19.66 -40.45
C ARG A 90 -1.71 -20.62 -41.66
N ASN A 91 -2.14 -21.88 -41.54
CA ASN A 91 -2.16 -22.86 -42.63
C ASN A 91 -3.56 -23.10 -43.17
#